data_AF-A0A8T4B7R8-F1
#
_entry.id   AF-A0A8T4B7R8-F1
#
_cell.length_a   1.000
_cell.length_b   1.000
_cell.length_c   1.000
_cell.angle_alpha   90.00
_cell.angle_beta   90.00
_cell.angle_gamma   90.00
#
_symmetry.space_group_name_H-M   'P 1'
#
loop_
_entity.id
_entity.type
_entity.pdbx_description
1 polymer ?
#
loop_
_entity_poly.entity_id
_entity_poly.type
_entity_poly.pdbx_seq_one_letter_code
_entity_poly.pdbx_strand_id
1 'polypeptide(L)' 'MGHLADINKSYFSHLVGAWKMAFWFALGSVRLIIHGIIPDVDQHAGQRTVDRYSPPKKAED' A
#
# COMPACT_ATOMS: atom_id res chain seq x y z
N MET A 1 3.81 0.35 27.23
CA MET A 1 4.39 -0.65 26.31
C MET A 1 3.72 -2.03 26.39
N GLY A 2 2.47 -2.16 26.87
CA GLY A 2 1.79 -3.47 26.93
C GLY A 2 1.52 -4.08 25.55
N HIS A 3 1.14 -3.25 24.57
CA HIS A 3 0.72 -3.71 23.24
C HIS A 3 1.83 -4.33 22.37
N LEU A 4 3.12 -4.11 22.69
CA LEU A 4 4.24 -4.71 21.95
C LEU A 4 4.52 -6.16 22.37
N ALA A 5 4.23 -6.49 23.63
CA ALA A 5 4.35 -7.84 24.16
C ALA A 5 3.27 -8.77 23.57
N ASP A 6 2.06 -8.25 23.32
CA ASP A 6 0.94 -8.98 22.72
C ASP A 6 1.20 -9.47 21.29
N ILE A 7 2.16 -8.84 20.58
CA ILE A 7 2.52 -9.16 19.18
C ILE A 7 3.95 -9.72 19.04
N ASN A 8 4.61 -10.06 20.16
CA ASN A 8 5.96 -10.65 20.20
C ASN A 8 7.00 -9.90 19.32
N LYS A 9 6.96 -8.56 19.30
CA LYS A 9 7.89 -7.72 18.52
C LYS A 9 8.71 -6.85 19.43
N SER A 10 10.01 -6.76 19.13
CA SER A 10 10.87 -5.75 19.76
C SER A 10 10.41 -4.34 19.37
N TYR A 11 10.62 -3.36 20.26
CA TYR A 11 10.31 -1.95 19.99
C TYR A 11 10.89 -1.46 18.66
N PHE A 12 12.14 -1.84 18.36
CA PHE A 12 12.81 -1.46 17.13
C PHE A 12 12.15 -2.09 15.88
N SER A 13 11.76 -3.38 15.95
CA SER A 13 11.02 -4.04 14.86
C SER A 13 9.67 -3.35 14.59
N HIS A 14 8.97 -2.97 15.65
CA HIS A 14 7.70 -2.25 15.52
C HIS A 14 7.90 -0.84 14.94
N LEU A 15 8.93 -0.12 15.41
CA LEU A 15 9.28 1.22 14.93
C LEU A 15 9.62 1.19 13.44
N VAL A 16 10.48 0.26 13.00
CA VAL A 16 10.83 0.10 11.57
C VAL A 16 9.59 -0.20 10.73
N GLY A 17 8.70 -1.07 11.23
CA GLY A 17 7.42 -1.36 10.57
C GLY A 17 6.54 -0.12 10.42
N ALA A 18 6.41 0.67 11.50
CA ALA A 18 5.61 1.90 11.50
C ALA A 18 6.17 2.94 10.51
N TRP A 19 7.49 3.15 10.49
CA TRP A 19 8.14 4.06 9.54
C TRP A 19 7.98 3.60 8.08
N LYS A 20 8.06 2.29 7.82
CA LYS A 20 7.83 1.74 6.49
C LYS A 20 6.39 1.99 6.02
N MET A 21 5.40 1.78 6.89
CA MET A 21 3.99 2.05 6.58
C MET A 21 3.76 3.55 6.34
N ALA A 22 4.29 4.40 7.20
CA ALA A 22 4.20 5.86 7.05
C ALA A 22 4.78 6.33 5.71
N PHE A 23 5.93 5.81 5.31
CA PHE A 23 6.54 6.11 4.01
C PHE A 23 5.61 5.72 2.84
N TRP A 24 5.06 4.51 2.85
CA TRP A 24 4.16 4.06 1.77
C TRP A 24 2.85 4.83 1.73
N PHE A 25 2.30 5.23 2.88
CA PHE A 25 1.11 6.10 2.94
C PHE A 25 1.40 7.50 2.41
N ALA A 26 2.54 8.09 2.75
CA ALA A 26 2.96 9.38 2.19
C ALA A 26 3.17 9.31 0.67
N LEU A 27 3.84 8.26 0.19
CA LEU A 27 4.04 8.06 -1.24
C LEU A 27 2.70 7.83 -1.97
N GLY A 28 1.80 7.04 -1.36
CA GLY A 28 0.45 6.80 -1.88
C GLY A 28 -0.40 8.07 -1.93
N SER A 29 -0.34 8.93 -0.90
CA SER A 29 -1.11 10.19 -0.90
C SER A 29 -0.61 11.17 -1.95
N VAL A 30 0.71 11.34 -2.09
CA VAL A 30 1.31 12.16 -3.15
C VAL A 30 0.88 11.69 -4.53
N ARG A 31 0.92 10.37 -4.77
CA ARG A 31 0.45 9.77 -6.02
C ARG A 31 -1.02 10.09 -6.30
N LEU A 32 -1.90 10.01 -5.30
CA LEU A 32 -3.32 10.31 -5.47
C LEU A 32 -3.56 11.80 -5.79
N ILE A 33 -2.80 12.71 -5.15
CA ILE A 33 -2.86 14.14 -5.47
C ILE A 33 -2.44 14.37 -6.92
N ILE A 34 -1.32 13.78 -7.36
CA ILE A 34 -0.84 13.91 -8.75
C ILE A 34 -1.88 13.36 -9.72
N HIS A 35 -2.43 12.17 -9.47
CA HIS A 35 -3.46 11.57 -10.31
C HIS A 35 -4.74 12.42 -10.39
N GLY A 36 -5.13 13.08 -9.29
CA GLY A 36 -6.25 14.00 -9.27
C GLY A 36 -6.05 15.25 -10.15
N ILE A 37 -4.80 15.68 -10.34
CA ILE A 37 -4.44 16.83 -11.19
C ILE A 37 -4.18 16.40 -12.64
N ILE A 38 -3.48 15.27 -12.82
CA ILE A 38 -3.10 14.69 -14.10
C ILE A 38 -3.62 13.25 -14.14
N PRO A 39 -4.87 13.04 -14.59
CA PRO A 39 -5.53 11.73 -14.57
C PRO A 39 -4.80 10.67 -15.39
N ASP A 40 -3.98 11.08 -16.36
CA ASP A 40 -3.20 10.19 -17.21
C ASP A 40 -1.96 9.60 -16.52
N VAL A 41 -1.56 10.19 -15.39
CA VAL A 41 -0.46 9.64 -14.58
C VAL A 41 -0.98 8.47 -13.76
N ASP A 42 -0.32 7.33 -13.91
CA ASP A 42 -0.52 6.12 -13.10
C ASP A 42 -1.89 5.41 -13.26
N GLN A 43 -2.57 5.65 -14.39
CA GLN A 43 -3.86 5.04 -14.75
C GLN A 43 -3.89 3.52 -14.58
N HIS A 44 -2.82 2.84 -14.98
CA HIS A 44 -2.78 1.38 -14.99
C HIS A 44 -2.25 0.76 -13.71
N ALA A 45 -1.69 1.53 -12.77
CA ALA A 45 -1.07 0.91 -11.60
C ALA A 45 -2.06 0.40 -10.57
N GLY A 46 -3.27 0.98 -10.50
CA GLY A 46 -4.38 0.38 -9.76
C GLY A 46 -4.76 -0.97 -10.35
N GLN A 47 -5.05 -1.00 -11.65
CA GLN A 47 -5.41 -2.22 -12.38
C GLN A 47 -4.33 -3.30 -12.29
N ARG A 48 -3.06 -2.96 -12.52
CA ARG A 48 -1.92 -3.88 -12.39
C ARG A 48 -1.77 -4.47 -10.99
N THR A 49 -2.16 -3.73 -9.95
CA THR A 49 -2.11 -4.22 -8.57
C THR A 49 -3.20 -5.26 -8.35
N VAL A 50 -4.41 -4.99 -8.84
CA VAL A 50 -5.52 -5.95 -8.83
C VAL A 50 -5.14 -7.19 -9.63
N ASP A 51 -4.64 -7.02 -10.85
CA ASP A 51 -4.23 -8.14 -11.71
C ASP A 51 -3.15 -9.02 -11.06
N ARG A 52 -2.25 -8.44 -10.26
CA ARG A 52 -1.16 -9.17 -9.60
C ARG A 52 -1.60 -9.94 -8.35
N TYR A 53 -2.50 -9.37 -7.54
CA TYR A 53 -2.85 -9.92 -6.22
C TYR A 53 -4.26 -10.50 -6.12
N SER A 54 -5.15 -10.14 -7.05
CA SER A 54 -6.53 -10.61 -7.15
C SER A 54 -6.98 -10.55 -8.61
N PRO A 55 -6.34 -11.33 -9.50
CA PRO A 55 -6.63 -11.29 -10.92
C PRO A 55 -8.12 -11.54 -11.16
N PRO A 56 -8.78 -10.77 -12.05
CA PRO A 56 -10.16 -11.04 -12.40
C PRO A 56 -10.26 -12.47 -12.94
N LYS A 57 -11.29 -13.21 -12.51
CA LYS A 57 -11.59 -14.52 -13.10
C LYS A 57 -11.78 -14.32 -14.60
N LYS A 58 -11.10 -15.13 -15.42
CA LYS A 58 -11.35 -15.14 -16.86
C LYS A 58 -12.84 -15.32 -17.07
N ALA A 59 -13.45 -14.44 -17.87
CA ALA A 59 -14.79 -14.68 -18.37
C ALA A 59 -14.74 -16.01 -19.13
N GLU A 60 -15.60 -16.95 -18.76
CA GLU A 60 -15.79 -18.18 -19.53
C GLU A 60 -16.64 -17.81 -20.76
N ASP A 61 -16.07 -18.07 -21.93
CA ASP A 61 -16.60 -17.78 -23.27
C ASP A 61 -17.91 -18.52 -23.58
#